data_AF-A0A1R1CPE7-F1
#
_entry.id   AF-A0A1R1CPE7-F1
#
_cell.length_a   1.000
_cell.length_b   1.000
_cell.length_c   1.000
_cell.angle_alpha   90.00
_cell.angle_beta   90.00
_cell.angle_gamma   90.00
#
_symmetry.space_group_name_H-M   'P 1'
#
loop_
_entity.id
_entity.type
_entity.pdbx_description
1 polymer ?
#
loop_
_entity_poly.entity_id
_entity_poly.type
_entity_poly.pdbx_seq_one_letter_code
_entity_poly.pdbx_strand_id
1 'polypeptide(L)'
;MINSNLKKRVIWFINSEIDRVLMNLKTGAVNKENALGSFNTLYQIASSTKDADAMVTLCEIIEKVRASNHRTGLFHFTELRKESYY
;
A
#
# COMPACT_ATOMS: atom_id res chain seq x y z
N MET A 1 17.27 -19.55 -12.72
CA MET A 1 17.79 -19.02 -11.43
C MET A 1 17.54 -17.52 -11.42
N ILE A 2 16.81 -16.99 -10.43
CA ILE A 2 16.66 -15.53 -10.29
C ILE A 2 18.02 -14.98 -9.84
N ASN A 3 18.51 -13.96 -10.53
CA ASN A 3 19.75 -13.27 -10.18
C ASN A 3 19.63 -12.75 -8.73
N SER A 4 20.56 -13.08 -7.86
CA SER A 4 20.53 -12.70 -6.43
C SER A 4 20.47 -11.18 -6.23
N ASN A 5 21.08 -10.40 -7.13
CA ASN A 5 20.99 -8.94 -7.13
C ASN A 5 19.59 -8.44 -7.51
N LEU A 6 18.92 -9.12 -8.44
CA LEU A 6 17.54 -8.80 -8.81
C LEU A 6 16.60 -9.08 -7.64
N LYS A 7 16.77 -10.21 -6.94
CA LYS A 7 15.96 -10.52 -5.74
C LYS A 7 16.09 -9.43 -4.67
N LYS A 8 17.32 -9.02 -4.35
CA LYS A 8 17.57 -7.92 -3.39
C LYS A 8 16.88 -6.61 -3.79
N ARG A 9 16.92 -6.26 -5.08
CA ARG A 9 16.25 -5.06 -5.59
C ARG A 9 14.73 -5.16 -5.52
N VAL A 10 14.17 -6.33 -5.79
CA VAL A 10 12.72 -6.57 -5.67
C VAL A 10 12.28 -6.45 -4.22
N ILE A 11 13.02 -7.03 -3.27
CA ILE A 11 12.71 -6.88 -1.83
C ILE A 11 12.77 -5.41 -1.40
N TRP A 12 13.83 -4.70 -1.81
CA TRP A 12 13.95 -3.26 -1.55
C TRP A 12 12.76 -2.48 -2.12
N PHE A 13 12.36 -2.78 -3.36
CA PHE A 13 11.21 -2.16 -4.01
C PHE A 13 9.91 -2.43 -3.25
N ILE A 14 9.66 -3.69 -2.86
CA ILE A 14 8.46 -4.07 -2.09
C ILE A 14 8.39 -3.27 -0.78
N ASN A 15 9.49 -3.20 -0.03
CA ASN A 15 9.52 -2.47 1.24
C ASN A 15 9.30 -0.97 1.05
N SER A 16 9.99 -0.36 0.08
CA SER A 16 9.80 1.05 -0.24
C SER A 16 8.36 1.36 -0.65
N GLU A 17 7.72 0.45 -1.37
CA GLU A 17 6.37 0.65 -1.87
C GLU A 17 5.31 0.41 -0.79
N ILE A 18 5.55 -0.53 0.14
CA ILE A 18 4.75 -0.67 1.35
C ILE A 18 4.70 0.66 2.11
N ASP A 19 5.86 1.26 2.37
CA ASP A 19 5.95 2.52 3.11
C ASP A 19 5.21 3.66 2.38
N ARG A 20 5.38 3.75 1.05
CA ARG A 20 4.69 4.75 0.23
C ARG A 20 3.17 4.59 0.28
N VAL A 21 2.65 3.37 0.14
CA VAL A 21 1.21 3.09 0.15
C VAL A 21 0.62 3.35 1.55
N LEU A 22 1.31 2.94 2.62
CA LEU A 22 0.88 3.21 3.99
C LEU A 22 0.85 4.72 4.28
N MET A 23 1.87 5.47 3.84
CA MET A 23 1.89 6.92 3.98
C MET A 23 0.72 7.56 3.21
N ASN A 24 0.47 7.15 1.97
CA ASN A 24 -0.64 7.66 1.17
C ASN A 24 -2.00 7.32 1.76
N LEU A 25 -2.13 6.14 2.37
CA LEU A 25 -3.35 5.73 3.07
C LEU A 25 -3.57 6.60 4.32
N LYS A 26 -2.49 6.87 5.07
CA LYS A 26 -2.51 7.72 6.26
C LYS A 26 -2.85 9.19 5.94
N THR A 27 -2.34 9.72 4.82
CA THR A 27 -2.63 11.10 4.38
C THR A 27 -3.97 11.23 3.67
N GLY A 28 -4.66 10.12 3.38
CA GLY A 28 -5.89 10.10 2.60
C GLY A 28 -5.70 10.35 1.10
N ALA A 29 -4.45 10.38 0.62
CA ALA A 29 -4.13 10.47 -0.81
C ALA A 29 -4.60 9.25 -1.59
N VAL A 30 -4.70 8.08 -0.94
CA VAL A 30 -5.38 6.90 -1.48
C VAL A 30 -6.44 6.40 -0.51
N ASN A 31 -7.52 5.85 -1.06
CA ASN A 31 -8.51 5.13 -0.28
C ASN A 31 -8.02 3.72 0.09
N LYS A 32 -8.75 3.08 1.00
CA LYS A 32 -8.49 1.71 1.45
C LYS A 32 -8.50 0.70 0.31
N GLU A 33 -9.40 0.81 -0.67
CA GLU A 33 -9.48 -0.13 -1.80
C GLU A 33 -8.24 -0.05 -2.69
N ASN A 34 -7.78 1.16 -3.01
CA ASN A 34 -6.56 1.42 -3.78
C ASN A 34 -5.32 0.93 -3.04
N ALA A 35 -5.26 1.13 -1.72
CA ALA A 35 -4.17 0.61 -0.89
C ALA A 35 -4.15 -0.93 -0.89
N LEU A 36 -5.30 -1.58 -0.70
CA LEU A 36 -5.43 -3.03 -0.76
C LEU A 36 -5.07 -3.60 -2.14
N GLY A 37 -5.49 -2.93 -3.22
CA GLY A 37 -5.08 -3.27 -4.58
C GLY A 37 -3.56 -3.19 -4.76
N SER A 38 -2.93 -2.13 -4.26
CA SER A 38 -1.47 -1.96 -4.30
C SER A 38 -0.74 -3.08 -3.53
N PHE A 39 -1.19 -3.41 -2.32
CA PHE A 39 -0.59 -4.50 -1.54
C PHE A 39 -0.78 -5.87 -2.19
N ASN A 40 -1.91 -6.12 -2.85
CA ASN A 40 -2.12 -7.36 -3.61
C ASN A 40 -1.15 -7.47 -4.79
N THR A 41 -0.88 -6.38 -5.50
CA THR A 41 0.15 -6.37 -6.55
C THR A 41 1.54 -6.66 -5.99
N LEU A 42 1.90 -6.04 -4.86
CA LEU A 42 3.17 -6.33 -4.17
C LEU A 42 3.27 -7.80 -3.75
N TYR A 43 2.17 -8.39 -3.29
CA TYR A 43 2.12 -9.79 -2.92
C TYR A 43 2.35 -10.71 -4.13
N GLN A 44 1.76 -10.39 -5.28
CA GLN A 44 2.01 -11.13 -6.53
C GLN A 44 3.48 -11.05 -6.97
N ILE A 45 4.13 -9.89 -6.80
CA ILE A 45 5.56 -9.72 -7.06
C ILE A 45 6.39 -10.59 -6.10
N ALA A 46 6.11 -10.52 -4.80
CA ALA A 46 6.77 -11.34 -3.78
C ALA A 46 6.65 -12.84 -4.08
N SER A 47 5.42 -13.29 -4.40
CA SER A 47 5.11 -14.66 -4.83
C SER A 47 5.89 -15.09 -6.08
N SER A 48 5.95 -14.22 -7.09
CA SER A 48 6.73 -14.48 -8.32
C SER A 48 8.23 -14.64 -8.04
N THR A 49 8.74 -13.97 -7.01
CA THR A 49 10.14 -14.12 -6.55
C THR A 49 10.35 -15.21 -5.50
N LYS A 50 9.29 -15.93 -5.10
CA LYS A 50 9.28 -16.95 -4.04
C LYS A 50 9.84 -16.41 -2.73
N ASP A 51 9.46 -15.19 -2.37
CA ASP A 51 9.87 -14.55 -1.12
C ASP A 51 8.77 -14.71 -0.06
N ALA A 52 8.90 -15.77 0.76
CA ALA A 52 7.89 -16.11 1.76
C ALA A 52 7.77 -15.06 2.87
N ASP A 53 8.89 -14.46 3.30
CA ASP A 53 8.90 -13.46 4.37
C ASP A 53 8.15 -12.19 3.93
N ALA A 54 8.39 -11.73 2.70
CA ALA A 54 7.67 -10.60 2.12
C ALA A 54 6.17 -10.92 1.94
N MET A 55 5.82 -12.14 1.54
CA MET A 55 4.43 -12.57 1.40
C MET A 55 3.68 -12.55 2.75
N VAL A 56 4.28 -13.10 3.81
CA VAL A 56 3.69 -13.10 5.16
C VAL A 56 3.47 -11.68 5.65
N THR A 57 4.49 -10.83 5.52
CA THR A 57 4.43 -9.41 5.91
C THR A 57 3.28 -8.69 5.20
N LEU A 58 3.15 -8.89 3.89
CA LEU A 58 2.07 -8.28 3.09
C LEU A 58 0.69 -8.79 3.50
N CYS A 59 0.53 -10.08 3.78
CA CYS A 59 -0.72 -10.63 4.29
C CYS A 59 -1.13 -9.98 5.61
N GLU A 60 -0.20 -9.82 6.56
CA GLU A 60 -0.49 -9.16 7.83
C GLU A 60 -0.91 -7.69 7.65
N ILE A 61 -0.24 -6.97 6.74
CA ILE A 61 -0.59 -5.58 6.40
C ILE A 61 -1.98 -5.52 5.77
N ILE A 62 -2.28 -6.40 4.82
CA ILE A 62 -3.59 -6.48 4.16
C ILE A 62 -4.71 -6.69 5.18
N GLU A 63 -4.55 -7.64 6.12
CA GLU A 63 -5.54 -7.90 7.15
C GLU A 63 -5.70 -6.70 8.10
N LYS A 64 -4.61 -6.06 8.52
CA LYS A 64 -4.66 -4.84 9.34
C LYS A 64 -5.39 -3.69 8.62
N VAL A 65 -5.09 -3.47 7.34
CA VAL A 65 -5.75 -2.43 6.53
C VAL A 65 -7.22 -2.78 6.31
N ARG A 66 -7.55 -4.06 6.06
CA ARG A 66 -8.93 -4.54 5.93
C ARG A 66 -9.73 -4.37 7.22
N ALA A 67 -9.13 -4.59 8.39
CA ALA A 67 -9.75 -4.34 9.68
C ALA A 67 -9.83 -2.83 10.03
N SER A 68 -9.02 -1.99 9.40
CA SER A 68 -8.97 -0.56 9.71
C SER A 68 -10.20 0.20 9.18
N ASN A 69 -10.57 1.25 9.91
CA ASN A 69 -11.68 2.16 9.57
C ASN A 69 -11.28 3.27 8.58
N HIS A 70 -10.23 3.07 7.77
CA HIS A 70 -9.91 3.99 6.67
C HIS A 70 -11.06 3.98 5.65
N ARG A 71 -12.06 4.82 5.86
CA ARG A 71 -13.12 5.10 4.88
C ARG A 71 -12.50 6.01 3.83
N THR A 72 -12.59 5.55 2.58
CA THR A 72 -12.44 6.28 1.33
C THR A 72 -11.91 7.72 1.39
N GLY A 73 -10.82 7.97 0.66
CA GLY A 73 -10.19 9.29 0.42
C GLY A 73 -11.09 10.31 -0.27
N LEU A 74 -12.20 10.70 0.36
CA LEU A 74 -13.16 11.66 -0.16
C LEU A 74 -13.82 12.55 0.90
N PHE A 75 -13.56 12.38 2.20
CA PHE A 75 -14.08 13.33 3.20
C PHE A 75 -13.19 14.57 3.42
N HIS A 76 -11.98 14.64 2.84
CA HIS A 76 -11.10 15.80 3.04
C HIS A 76 -10.75 16.62 1.80
N PHE A 77 -11.05 16.15 0.58
CA PHE A 77 -10.93 17.00 -0.62
C PHE A 77 -12.23 17.74 -0.99
N THR A 78 -13.38 17.40 -0.40
CA THR A 78 -14.67 18.07 -0.68
C THR A 78 -15.28 18.80 0.53
N GLU A 79 -14.85 18.55 1.77
CA GLU A 79 -15.39 19.26 2.95
C GLU A 79 -14.60 20.51 3.37
N LEU A 80 -13.41 20.74 2.82
CA LEU A 80 -12.59 21.94 3.07
C LEU A 80 -12.53 22.90 1.86
N ARG A 81 -13.67 23.06 1.19
CA ARG A 81 -14.04 24.34 0.54
C ARG A 81 -15.23 24.97 1.28
N LYS A 82 -15.10 25.11 2.60
CA LYS A 82 -15.71 26.25 3.30
C LYS A 82 -14.63 27.33 3.33
N GLU A 83 -15.01 28.54 2.96
CA GLU A 83 -14.15 29.72 2.75
C GLU A 83 -13.56 29.84 1.34
N SER A 84 -14.40 30.29 0.40
CA SER A 84 -13.98 31.35 -0.54
C SER A 84 -15.19 31.95 -1.25
N TYR A 85 -15.43 33.21 -0.86
CA TYR A 85 -16.12 34.30 -1.54
C TYR A 85 -17.50 34.71 -1.01
N TYR A 86 -17.46 35.96 -0.54
CA TYR A 86 -18.45 36.94 -0.06
C TYR A 86 -19.90 36.74 -0.48
#